data_AF-A0A2D5ZU26-F1
#
_entry.id   AF-A0A2D5ZU26-F1
#
_cell.length_a   1.000
_cell.length_b   1.000
_cell.length_c   1.000
_cell.angle_alpha   90.00
_cell.angle_beta   90.00
_cell.angle_gamma   90.00
#
_symmetry.space_group_name_H-M   'P 1'
#
loop_
_entity.id
_entity.type
_entity.pdbx_description
1 polymer ?
#
loop_
_entity_poly.entity_id
_entity_poly.type
_entity_poly.pdbx_seq_one_letter_code
_entity_poly.pdbx_strand_id
1 'polypeptide(L)'
;MGFTRGICAFLICVVSSSALADTAALFNQFYYIERNNSGEAVRIRLKEDKSTEAVTEDVLNDLASGLFALQSQKSSMVSSDFQSELEWDQWTEEDKEAYRLALGGVDQSVLFSNARKDKGFMRVLRQLELNLFRLRYTKDIAHVTDPLYFYEGEVERKIRKELWKLADSIFDEVPILNIVRFVISETMGMYRVRQRFFQHLLLHILEADPQGSMIGLSSVEVDQVRSSIYASRLSYDDILDMDDILDQWQSYGNEEQTEAIQQAEKRFKRYQRRFFTDVSVPYSYAFNEGQRTGRRNRLEVYNLSVKKWRYSGQPSSAYIFRKPDKIFQSRVVLRGLQLALRFVSIPIPLVGSRVRRFFDKTIRSFYAGQREVEGGLFGYFVAHCQLDKAMQVVKQNLNPVLQRYVREQIQPSLCVATE
;
A
#
# COMPACT_ATOMS: atom_id res chain seq x y z
N MET A 1 -45.67 -19.69 15.11
CA MET A 1 -44.27 -19.83 14.67
C MET A 1 -44.18 -19.39 13.22
N GLY A 2 -43.82 -18.11 12.98
CA GLY A 2 -43.70 -17.53 11.65
C GLY A 2 -42.23 -17.33 11.31
N PHE A 3 -41.76 -18.00 10.26
CA PHE A 3 -40.44 -17.78 9.67
C PHE A 3 -40.51 -16.57 8.75
N THR A 4 -39.91 -15.45 9.17
CA THR A 4 -39.62 -14.32 8.26
C THR A 4 -38.27 -14.58 7.59
N ARG A 5 -38.32 -14.90 6.29
CA ARG A 5 -37.16 -14.96 5.41
C ARG A 5 -36.59 -13.55 5.25
N GLY A 6 -35.37 -13.33 5.73
CA GLY A 6 -34.60 -12.13 5.45
C GLY A 6 -34.12 -12.14 4.00
N ILE A 7 -34.64 -11.22 3.20
CA ILE A 7 -34.15 -10.95 1.85
C ILE A 7 -32.80 -10.21 2.00
N CYS A 8 -31.71 -10.84 1.58
CA CYS A 8 -30.44 -10.15 1.34
C CYS A 8 -30.63 -9.26 0.12
N ALA A 9 -30.77 -7.95 0.34
CA ALA A 9 -30.82 -6.97 -0.73
C ALA A 9 -29.43 -6.90 -1.39
N PHE A 10 -29.32 -7.47 -2.58
CA PHE A 10 -28.22 -7.22 -3.52
C PHE A 10 -28.32 -5.76 -3.95
N LEU A 11 -27.33 -4.95 -3.55
CA LEU A 11 -27.26 -3.54 -3.91
C LEU A 11 -26.77 -3.44 -5.36
N ILE A 12 -27.71 -3.40 -6.31
CA ILE A 12 -27.40 -3.13 -7.72
C ILE A 12 -27.05 -1.64 -7.81
N CYS A 13 -25.76 -1.32 -7.90
CA CYS A 13 -25.30 0.01 -8.26
C CYS A 13 -25.79 0.33 -9.68
N VAL A 14 -26.70 1.29 -9.81
CA VAL A 14 -27.06 1.87 -11.11
C VAL A 14 -25.85 2.68 -11.59
N VAL A 15 -25.01 2.07 -12.42
CA VAL A 15 -23.86 2.74 -13.05
C VAL A 15 -24.42 3.60 -14.19
N SER A 16 -24.31 4.92 -14.08
CA SER A 16 -24.69 5.84 -15.17
C SER A 16 -23.76 5.65 -16.37
N SER A 17 -24.26 5.82 -17.60
CA SER A 17 -23.48 5.63 -18.83
C SER A 17 -22.21 6.50 -18.91
N SER A 18 -22.17 7.62 -18.18
CA SER A 18 -20.96 8.44 -18.03
C SER A 18 -19.82 7.70 -17.31
N ALA A 19 -20.14 6.98 -16.23
CA ALA A 19 -19.14 6.24 -15.44
C ALA A 19 -18.51 5.07 -16.23
N LEU A 20 -19.18 4.57 -17.28
CA LEU A 20 -18.67 3.50 -18.14
C LEU A 20 -17.57 4.00 -19.10
N ALA A 21 -17.74 5.18 -19.71
CA ALA A 21 -16.71 5.76 -20.60
C ALA A 21 -15.43 6.08 -19.83
N ASP A 22 -15.57 6.54 -18.58
CA ASP A 22 -14.45 6.87 -17.69
C ASP A 22 -13.64 5.62 -17.30
N THR A 23 -14.28 4.46 -17.23
CA THR A 23 -13.63 3.18 -16.87
C THR A 23 -12.61 2.73 -17.92
N ALA A 24 -12.98 2.76 -19.20
CA ALA A 24 -12.07 2.41 -20.30
C ALA A 24 -10.91 3.41 -20.44
N ALA A 25 -11.19 4.70 -20.27
CA ALA A 25 -10.18 5.74 -20.31
C ALA A 25 -9.16 5.59 -19.16
N LEU A 26 -9.65 5.32 -17.94
CA LEU A 26 -8.82 5.04 -16.78
C LEU A 26 -7.96 3.78 -16.97
N PHE A 27 -8.53 2.71 -17.53
CA PHE A 27 -7.76 1.50 -17.85
C PHE A 27 -6.65 1.82 -18.86
N ASN A 28 -7.01 2.43 -19.98
CA ASN A 28 -6.08 2.77 -21.05
C ASN A 28 -5.05 3.81 -20.63
N GLN A 29 -5.23 4.52 -19.53
CA GLN A 29 -4.22 5.42 -19.01
C GLN A 29 -3.06 4.67 -18.37
N PHE A 30 -3.35 3.64 -17.57
CA PHE A 30 -2.35 2.98 -16.73
C PHE A 30 -1.90 1.62 -17.24
N TYR A 31 -2.75 0.94 -18.01
CA TYR A 31 -2.57 -0.46 -18.40
C TYR A 31 -2.51 -0.67 -19.91
N TYR A 32 -1.99 -1.82 -20.29
CA TYR A 32 -2.25 -2.47 -21.57
C TYR A 32 -2.36 -3.98 -21.38
N ILE A 33 -3.00 -4.65 -22.35
CA ILE A 33 -3.18 -6.10 -22.36
C ILE A 33 -2.17 -6.69 -23.35
N GLU A 34 -1.33 -7.60 -22.86
CA GLU A 34 -0.48 -8.45 -23.69
C GLU A 34 -1.28 -9.69 -24.10
N ARG A 35 -1.42 -9.92 -25.40
CA ARG A 35 -2.19 -11.04 -25.97
C ARG A 35 -1.28 -12.05 -26.65
N ASN A 36 -1.69 -13.32 -26.69
CA ASN A 36 -1.03 -14.35 -27.47
C ASN A 36 -1.43 -14.27 -28.96
N ASN A 37 -0.85 -15.17 -29.78
CA ASN A 37 -1.14 -15.24 -31.21
C ASN A 37 -2.59 -15.60 -31.55
N SER A 38 -3.33 -16.20 -30.61
CA SER A 38 -4.75 -16.52 -30.74
C SER A 38 -5.66 -15.35 -30.36
N GLY A 39 -5.09 -14.24 -29.88
CA GLY A 39 -5.83 -13.07 -29.41
C GLY A 39 -6.31 -13.15 -27.97
N GLU A 40 -5.93 -14.18 -27.21
CA GLU A 40 -6.30 -14.32 -25.79
C GLU A 40 -5.38 -13.47 -24.92
N ALA A 41 -5.92 -12.87 -23.86
CA ALA A 41 -5.16 -12.11 -22.89
C ALA A 41 -4.22 -13.03 -22.10
N VAL A 42 -2.95 -12.66 -22.02
CA VAL A 42 -1.92 -13.39 -21.26
C VAL A 42 -1.55 -12.60 -20.01
N ARG A 43 -1.32 -11.29 -20.15
CA ARG A 43 -0.88 -10.42 -19.05
C ARG A 43 -1.54 -9.06 -19.11
N ILE A 44 -1.76 -8.48 -17.95
CA ILE A 44 -2.06 -7.05 -17.80
C ILE A 44 -0.85 -6.38 -17.19
N ARG A 45 -0.37 -5.34 -17.84
CA ARG A 45 0.89 -4.68 -17.52
C ARG A 45 0.69 -3.19 -17.38
N LEU A 46 1.49 -2.58 -16.52
CA LEU A 46 1.62 -1.13 -16.48
C LEU A 46 2.26 -0.63 -17.78
N LYS A 47 1.78 0.51 -18.27
CA LYS A 47 2.49 1.25 -19.32
C LYS A 47 3.91 1.57 -18.88
N GLU A 48 4.80 1.73 -19.85
CA GLU A 48 6.20 1.99 -19.54
C GLU A 48 6.36 3.31 -18.78
N ASP A 49 7.22 3.26 -17.76
CA ASP A 49 7.69 4.45 -17.06
C ASP A 49 8.56 5.24 -18.03
N LYS A 50 8.30 6.54 -18.20
CA LYS A 50 9.09 7.35 -19.15
C LYS A 50 10.47 7.66 -18.57
N SER A 51 10.68 7.39 -17.29
CA SER A 51 11.91 7.72 -16.59
C SER A 51 12.30 6.66 -15.55
N THR A 52 13.32 5.85 -15.83
CA THR A 52 13.81 4.79 -14.94
C THR A 52 14.99 5.20 -14.05
N GLU A 53 15.52 6.41 -14.22
CA GLU A 53 16.77 6.82 -13.55
C GLU A 53 16.53 7.36 -12.13
N ALA A 54 17.40 6.98 -11.21
CA ALA A 54 17.52 7.51 -9.84
C ALA A 54 16.36 7.22 -8.87
N VAL A 55 15.65 6.10 -9.03
CA VAL A 55 14.60 5.68 -8.09
C VAL A 55 15.13 5.55 -6.66
N THR A 56 16.35 5.04 -6.50
CA THR A 56 16.95 4.93 -5.15
C THR A 56 17.20 6.30 -4.52
N GLU A 57 17.53 7.33 -5.31
CA GLU A 57 17.69 8.69 -4.79
C GLU A 57 16.37 9.27 -4.29
N ASP A 58 15.26 9.02 -4.99
CA ASP A 58 13.94 9.44 -4.53
C ASP A 58 13.57 8.76 -3.21
N VAL A 59 13.87 7.46 -3.07
CA VAL A 59 13.71 6.73 -1.81
C VAL A 59 14.55 7.36 -0.71
N LEU A 60 15.81 7.69 -0.98
CA LEU A 60 16.67 8.32 0.00
C LEU A 60 16.12 9.70 0.42
N ASN A 61 15.60 10.50 -0.50
CA ASN A 61 15.03 11.83 -0.24
C ASN A 61 13.77 11.77 0.63
N ASP A 62 12.90 10.79 0.36
CA ASP A 62 11.73 10.53 1.21
C ASP A 62 12.16 10.11 2.64
N LEU A 63 13.15 9.23 2.77
CA LEU A 63 13.69 8.82 4.07
C LEU A 63 14.30 9.97 4.86
N ALA A 64 15.08 10.83 4.20
CA ALA A 64 15.65 12.04 4.82
C ALA A 64 14.54 12.98 5.30
N SER A 65 13.50 13.19 4.50
CA SER A 65 12.34 14.01 4.85
C SER A 65 11.62 13.47 6.09
N GLY A 66 11.49 12.15 6.21
CA GLY A 66 10.95 11.49 7.41
C GLY A 66 11.77 11.74 8.67
N LEU A 67 13.09 11.70 8.57
CA LEU A 67 13.98 12.03 9.70
C LEU A 67 13.86 13.49 10.11
N PHE A 68 13.88 14.43 9.16
CA PHE A 68 13.71 15.85 9.46
C PHE A 68 12.36 16.14 10.11
N ALA A 69 11.28 15.54 9.61
CA ALA A 69 9.96 15.66 10.22
C ALA A 69 9.95 15.14 11.67
N LEU A 70 10.57 13.99 11.94
CA LEU A 70 10.70 13.44 13.29
C LEU A 70 11.50 14.38 14.20
N GLN A 71 12.61 14.94 13.72
CA GLN A 71 13.43 15.90 14.47
C GLN A 71 12.66 17.20 14.76
N SER A 72 11.85 17.69 13.81
CA SER A 72 11.02 18.88 14.02
C SER A 72 9.94 18.68 15.08
N GLN A 73 9.50 17.43 15.31
CA GLN A 73 8.58 17.10 16.40
C GLN A 73 9.27 16.96 17.77
N LYS A 74 10.61 16.87 17.80
CA LYS A 74 11.39 16.74 19.04
C LYS A 74 11.29 18.00 19.92
N SER A 75 10.99 19.17 19.33
CA SER A 75 10.84 20.46 20.02
C SER A 75 9.45 20.69 20.64
N SER A 76 8.41 19.97 20.16
CA SER A 76 7.09 19.95 20.77
C SER A 76 6.76 18.51 21.15
N MET A 77 6.97 18.15 22.42
CA MET A 77 6.58 16.85 22.98
C MET A 77 5.29 16.35 22.32
N VAL A 78 5.38 15.18 21.67
CA VAL A 78 4.41 14.59 20.73
C VAL A 78 2.99 15.11 20.93
N SER A 79 2.45 15.82 19.94
CA SER A 79 1.10 16.37 20.06
C SER A 79 0.10 15.29 20.49
N SER A 80 -0.82 15.63 21.38
CA SER A 80 -1.88 14.71 21.84
C SER A 80 -2.66 14.10 20.67
N ASP A 81 -2.77 14.84 19.56
CA ASP A 81 -3.33 14.40 18.29
C ASP A 81 -2.57 13.21 17.66
N PHE A 82 -1.23 13.20 17.72
CA PHE A 82 -0.43 12.09 17.20
C PHE A 82 -0.40 10.90 18.17
N GLN A 83 -0.37 11.14 19.49
CA GLN A 83 -0.50 10.06 20.48
C GLN A 83 -1.83 9.31 20.33
N SER A 84 -2.93 10.05 20.12
CA SER A 84 -4.22 9.45 19.79
C SER A 84 -4.20 8.66 18.48
N GLU A 85 -3.45 9.13 17.48
CA GLU A 85 -3.25 8.39 16.24
C GLU A 85 -2.49 7.07 16.46
N LEU A 86 -1.51 7.05 17.36
CA LEU A 86 -0.76 5.85 17.70
C LEU A 86 -1.50 4.87 18.61
N GLU A 87 -2.67 5.25 19.14
CA GLU A 87 -3.34 4.50 20.23
C GLU A 87 -2.36 4.26 21.39
N TRP A 88 -1.67 5.35 21.76
CA TRP A 88 -0.56 5.36 22.72
C TRP A 88 -0.93 4.79 24.10
N ASP A 89 -2.21 4.86 24.46
CA ASP A 89 -2.78 4.28 25.67
C ASP A 89 -2.72 2.74 25.68
N GLN A 90 -2.67 2.11 24.51
CA GLN A 90 -2.55 0.65 24.37
C GLN A 90 -1.09 0.16 24.45
N TRP A 91 -0.11 1.07 24.53
CA TRP A 91 1.32 0.71 24.54
C TRP A 91 1.83 0.49 25.97
N THR A 92 2.76 -0.44 26.12
CA THR A 92 3.43 -0.67 27.42
C THR A 92 4.36 0.49 27.75
N GLU A 93 4.72 0.68 29.03
CA GLU A 93 5.70 1.72 29.40
C GLU A 93 7.09 1.46 28.79
N GLU A 94 7.49 0.21 28.61
CA GLU A 94 8.71 -0.17 27.89
C GLU A 94 8.68 0.31 26.44
N ASP A 95 7.54 0.15 25.75
CA ASP A 95 7.38 0.60 24.38
C ASP A 95 7.47 2.13 24.29
N LYS A 96 6.77 2.82 25.20
CA LYS A 96 6.81 4.29 25.28
C LYS A 96 8.23 4.79 25.51
N GLU A 97 9.02 4.10 26.34
CA GLU A 97 10.41 4.48 26.60
C GLU A 97 11.32 4.27 25.39
N ALA A 98 11.20 3.16 24.68
CA ALA A 98 11.95 2.94 23.45
C ALA A 98 11.60 3.96 22.35
N TYR A 99 10.35 4.42 22.28
CA TYR A 99 9.98 5.55 21.42
C TYR A 99 10.70 6.84 21.86
N ARG A 100 10.74 7.16 23.16
CA ARG A 100 11.44 8.35 23.68
C ARG A 100 12.94 8.29 23.37
N LEU A 101 13.56 7.12 23.51
CA LEU A 101 14.95 6.89 23.14
C LEU A 101 15.19 7.06 21.64
N ALA A 102 14.27 6.59 20.78
CA ALA A 102 14.35 6.79 19.34
C ALA A 102 14.24 8.26 18.93
N LEU A 103 13.38 9.02 19.62
CA LEU A 103 13.36 10.47 19.48
C LEU A 103 14.66 11.09 19.98
N GLY A 104 15.17 10.67 21.13
CA GLY A 104 16.35 11.23 21.81
C GLY A 104 17.70 10.95 21.15
N GLY A 105 17.83 9.83 20.42
CA GLY A 105 19.07 9.32 19.87
C GLY A 105 19.76 10.21 18.82
N VAL A 106 20.99 9.79 18.48
CA VAL A 106 21.98 10.34 17.52
C VAL A 106 21.38 11.19 16.40
N ASP A 107 22.09 12.22 15.92
CA ASP A 107 21.69 12.97 14.74
C ASP A 107 21.70 12.06 13.49
N GLN A 108 20.58 11.37 13.29
CA GLN A 108 20.37 10.40 12.22
C GLN A 108 20.47 11.06 10.84
N SER A 109 20.25 12.38 10.77
CA SER A 109 20.45 13.15 9.54
C SER A 109 21.93 13.18 9.12
N VAL A 110 22.85 13.23 10.09
CA VAL A 110 24.31 13.20 9.86
C VAL A 110 24.75 11.81 9.40
N LEU A 111 24.30 10.75 10.07
CA LEU A 111 24.62 9.37 9.65
C LEU A 111 24.11 9.07 8.25
N PHE A 112 22.89 9.49 7.94
CA PHE A 112 22.29 9.27 6.63
C PHE A 112 22.97 10.11 5.53
N SER A 113 23.31 11.37 5.80
CA SER A 113 24.03 12.22 4.84
C SER A 113 25.46 11.72 4.58
N ASN A 114 26.14 11.16 5.59
CA ASN A 114 27.43 10.51 5.42
C ASN A 114 27.31 9.23 4.57
N ALA A 115 26.29 8.41 4.82
CA ALA A 115 26.04 7.21 4.00
C ALA A 115 25.85 7.56 2.52
N ARG A 116 25.14 8.65 2.19
CA ARG A 116 24.98 9.09 0.79
C ARG A 116 26.28 9.48 0.09
N LYS A 117 27.28 9.96 0.83
CA LYS A 117 28.59 10.34 0.28
C LYS A 117 29.51 9.13 0.13
N ASP A 118 29.16 8.00 0.74
CA ASP A 118 29.96 6.79 0.69
C ASP A 118 29.86 6.10 -0.69
N LYS A 119 31.02 5.81 -1.29
CA LYS A 119 31.09 5.17 -2.62
C LYS A 119 30.60 3.73 -2.59
N GLY A 120 30.83 3.01 -1.49
CA GLY A 120 30.34 1.66 -1.28
C GLY A 120 28.82 1.62 -1.22
N PHE A 121 28.21 2.61 -0.57
CA PHE A 121 26.77 2.74 -0.42
C PHE A 121 26.12 2.92 -1.79
N MET A 122 26.63 3.89 -2.56
CA MET A 122 26.13 4.14 -3.92
C MET A 122 26.36 2.93 -4.85
N ARG A 123 27.42 2.14 -4.65
CA ARG A 123 27.64 0.89 -5.39
C ARG A 123 26.54 -0.14 -5.11
N VAL A 124 26.15 -0.32 -3.84
CA VAL A 124 25.06 -1.23 -3.47
C VAL A 124 23.73 -0.76 -4.06
N LEU A 125 23.46 0.55 -4.03
CA LEU A 125 22.21 1.11 -4.59
C LEU A 125 22.12 0.93 -6.11
N ARG A 126 23.20 1.14 -6.84
CA ARG A 126 23.24 0.84 -8.29
C ARG A 126 22.98 -0.64 -8.57
N GLN A 127 23.57 -1.53 -7.78
CA GLN A 127 23.33 -2.97 -7.93
C GLN A 127 21.89 -3.35 -7.61
N LEU A 128 21.27 -2.67 -6.64
CA LEU A 128 19.85 -2.79 -6.35
C LEU A 128 19.02 -2.37 -7.56
N GLU A 129 19.26 -1.18 -8.13
CA GLU A 129 18.54 -0.70 -9.33
C GLU A 129 18.63 -1.67 -10.51
N LEU A 130 19.82 -2.18 -10.81
CA LEU A 130 20.01 -3.19 -11.86
C LEU A 130 19.21 -4.47 -11.60
N ASN A 131 19.12 -4.90 -10.34
CA ASN A 131 18.37 -6.10 -9.98
C ASN A 131 16.85 -5.87 -9.93
N LEU A 132 16.38 -4.63 -9.72
CA LEU A 132 14.95 -4.34 -9.68
C LEU A 132 14.27 -4.70 -11.02
N PHE A 133 14.93 -4.50 -12.16
CA PHE A 133 14.40 -4.87 -13.47
C PHE A 133 14.12 -6.38 -13.64
N ARG A 134 14.70 -7.23 -12.78
CA ARG A 134 14.49 -8.68 -12.80
C ARG A 134 13.21 -9.10 -12.08
N LEU A 135 12.57 -8.20 -11.33
CA LEU A 135 11.37 -8.48 -10.56
C LEU A 135 10.13 -8.24 -11.43
N ARG A 136 9.30 -9.27 -11.63
CA ARG A 136 8.10 -9.21 -12.48
C ARG A 136 7.09 -8.16 -12.01
N TYR A 137 6.95 -7.99 -10.70
CA TYR A 137 6.05 -7.02 -10.09
C TYR A 137 6.41 -5.54 -10.35
N THR A 138 7.52 -5.27 -11.03
CA THR A 138 7.83 -3.90 -11.48
C THR A 138 6.96 -3.42 -12.63
N LYS A 139 6.41 -4.36 -13.42
CA LYS A 139 5.62 -4.08 -14.63
C LYS A 139 4.30 -4.84 -14.66
N ASP A 140 4.27 -6.08 -14.18
CA ASP A 140 3.14 -6.97 -14.39
C ASP A 140 2.15 -6.87 -13.22
N ILE A 141 0.88 -6.70 -13.55
CA ILE A 141 -0.21 -6.48 -12.59
C ILE A 141 -1.06 -7.75 -12.43
N ALA A 142 -1.31 -8.45 -13.53
CA ALA A 142 -1.99 -9.73 -13.56
C ALA A 142 -1.41 -10.63 -14.67
N HIS A 143 -1.46 -11.94 -14.45
CA HIS A 143 -1.18 -12.98 -15.44
C HIS A 143 -2.42 -13.88 -15.54
N VAL A 144 -3.05 -13.91 -16.70
CA VAL A 144 -4.37 -14.51 -16.92
C VAL A 144 -4.29 -16.04 -16.95
N THR A 145 -3.19 -16.59 -17.47
CA THR A 145 -3.09 -18.03 -17.78
C THR A 145 -2.15 -18.83 -16.88
N ASP A 146 -1.46 -18.18 -15.93
CA ASP A 146 -0.46 -18.84 -15.07
C ASP A 146 -0.78 -18.52 -13.61
N PRO A 147 -1.39 -19.48 -12.88
CA PRO A 147 -1.77 -19.30 -11.48
C PRO A 147 -0.59 -19.03 -10.54
N LEU A 148 0.61 -19.48 -10.91
CA LEU A 148 1.81 -19.41 -10.08
C LEU A 148 2.75 -18.28 -10.50
N TYR A 149 2.34 -17.42 -11.43
CA TYR A 149 3.20 -16.39 -12.02
C TYR A 149 3.87 -15.47 -11.00
N PHE A 150 3.13 -15.09 -9.95
CA PHE A 150 3.61 -14.19 -8.89
C PHE A 150 4.22 -14.93 -7.69
N TYR A 151 4.26 -16.27 -7.73
CA TYR A 151 4.92 -17.09 -6.72
C TYR A 151 6.46 -17.05 -6.92
N GLU A 152 7.05 -15.84 -6.85
CA GLU A 152 8.47 -15.59 -7.07
C GLU A 152 9.23 -15.22 -5.79
N GLY A 153 8.77 -15.69 -4.64
CA GLY A 153 9.48 -15.49 -3.36
C GLY A 153 10.97 -15.85 -3.44
N GLU A 154 11.32 -16.80 -4.32
CA GLU A 154 12.70 -17.21 -4.61
C GLU A 154 13.56 -16.13 -5.28
N VAL A 155 13.07 -15.47 -6.33
CA VAL A 155 13.84 -14.48 -7.11
C VAL A 155 14.16 -13.27 -6.24
N GLU A 156 13.15 -12.75 -5.54
CA GLU A 156 13.36 -11.65 -4.61
C GLU A 156 14.31 -12.03 -3.47
N ARG A 157 14.13 -13.21 -2.87
CA ARG A 157 15.02 -13.70 -1.81
C ARG A 157 16.46 -13.82 -2.32
N LYS A 158 16.65 -14.29 -3.55
CA LYS A 158 17.97 -14.39 -4.20
C LYS A 158 18.60 -13.00 -4.37
N ILE A 159 17.87 -12.06 -4.96
CA ILE A 159 18.34 -10.66 -5.14
C ILE A 159 18.70 -10.05 -3.79
N ARG A 160 17.83 -10.19 -2.78
CA ARG A 160 18.07 -9.67 -1.44
C ARG A 160 19.32 -10.27 -0.80
N LYS A 161 19.51 -11.59 -0.91
CA LYS A 161 20.71 -12.28 -0.41
C LYS A 161 21.98 -11.81 -1.12
N GLU A 162 21.94 -11.64 -2.45
CA GLU A 162 23.07 -11.11 -3.23
C GLU A 162 23.44 -9.70 -2.78
N LEU A 163 22.46 -8.82 -2.62
CA LEU A 163 22.67 -7.44 -2.16
C LEU A 163 23.18 -7.37 -0.72
N TRP A 164 22.69 -8.23 0.18
CA TRP A 164 23.17 -8.31 1.55
C TRP A 164 24.61 -8.80 1.60
N LYS A 165 24.98 -9.84 0.83
CA LYS A 165 26.38 -10.29 0.74
C LYS A 165 27.30 -9.19 0.21
N LEU A 166 26.85 -8.43 -0.79
CA LEU A 166 27.60 -7.28 -1.30
C LEU A 166 27.78 -6.21 -0.22
N ALA A 167 26.72 -5.86 0.51
CA ALA A 167 26.80 -4.90 1.61
C ALA A 167 27.74 -5.38 2.72
N ASP A 168 27.65 -6.65 3.10
CA ASP A 168 28.51 -7.26 4.12
C ASP A 168 30.00 -7.29 3.69
N SER A 169 30.28 -7.33 2.39
CA SER A 169 31.65 -7.26 1.86
C SER A 169 32.25 -5.85 1.81
N ILE A 170 31.42 -4.82 1.98
CA ILE A 170 31.81 -3.41 1.86
C ILE A 170 31.84 -2.73 3.23
N PHE A 171 30.91 -3.08 4.12
CA PHE A 171 30.69 -2.38 5.38
C PHE A 171 30.98 -3.27 6.59
N ASP A 172 32.03 -2.92 7.33
CA ASP A 172 32.32 -3.51 8.64
C ASP A 172 31.54 -2.82 9.78
N GLU A 173 31.12 -1.56 9.56
CA GLU A 173 30.36 -0.79 10.54
C GLU A 173 28.88 -1.17 10.59
N VAL A 174 28.45 -1.69 11.75
CA VAL A 174 27.05 -2.13 12.00
C VAL A 174 26.00 -1.04 11.68
N PRO A 175 26.19 0.26 12.03
CA PRO A 175 25.18 1.28 11.74
C PRO A 175 24.96 1.50 10.25
N ILE A 176 26.01 1.69 9.45
CA ILE A 176 25.89 1.94 8.00
C ILE A 176 25.31 0.70 7.31
N LEU A 177 25.77 -0.50 7.69
CA LEU A 177 25.22 -1.75 7.17
C LEU A 177 23.71 -1.89 7.42
N ASN A 178 23.23 -1.47 8.60
CA ASN A 178 21.81 -1.47 8.91
C ASN A 178 21.01 -0.50 8.03
N ILE A 179 21.57 0.68 7.72
CA ILE A 179 20.95 1.63 6.76
C ILE A 179 20.84 0.99 5.39
N VAL A 180 21.93 0.40 4.89
CA VAL A 180 21.97 -0.23 3.56
C VAL A 180 20.90 -1.32 3.45
N ARG A 181 20.86 -2.22 4.43
CA ARG A 181 19.87 -3.31 4.49
C ARG A 181 18.44 -2.78 4.59
N PHE A 182 18.23 -1.68 5.32
CA PHE A 182 16.95 -1.00 5.40
C PHE A 182 16.53 -0.40 4.06
N VAL A 183 17.40 0.38 3.40
CA VAL A 183 17.12 0.99 2.09
C VAL A 183 16.84 -0.07 1.02
N ILE A 184 17.60 -1.16 0.99
CA ILE A 184 17.31 -2.32 0.11
C ILE A 184 15.89 -2.83 0.35
N SER A 185 15.56 -3.14 1.61
CA SER A 185 14.27 -3.73 1.95
C SER A 185 13.10 -2.78 1.65
N GLU A 186 13.27 -1.49 1.95
CA GLU A 186 12.24 -0.47 1.74
C GLU A 186 12.01 -0.21 0.25
N THR A 187 13.07 -0.12 -0.55
CA THR A 187 12.97 0.08 -2.01
C THR A 187 12.22 -1.08 -2.67
N MET A 188 12.58 -2.33 -2.36
CA MET A 188 11.87 -3.51 -2.89
C MET A 188 10.41 -3.52 -2.42
N GLY A 189 10.16 -3.18 -1.15
CA GLY A 189 8.82 -3.04 -0.59
C GLY A 189 7.97 -1.98 -1.30
N MET A 190 8.56 -0.87 -1.70
CA MET A 190 7.87 0.19 -2.44
C MET A 190 7.40 -0.26 -3.83
N TYR A 191 8.17 -1.10 -4.54
CA TYR A 191 7.70 -1.68 -5.80
C TYR A 191 6.52 -2.63 -5.60
N ARG A 192 6.55 -3.47 -4.55
CA ARG A 192 5.41 -4.32 -4.20
C ARG A 192 4.16 -3.50 -3.85
N VAL A 193 4.32 -2.44 -3.05
CA VAL A 193 3.21 -1.53 -2.72
C VAL A 193 2.68 -0.85 -3.98
N ARG A 194 3.55 -0.43 -4.91
CA ARG A 194 3.13 0.13 -6.21
C ARG A 194 2.33 -0.90 -7.01
N GLN A 195 2.82 -2.14 -7.12
CA GLN A 195 2.08 -3.20 -7.80
C GLN A 195 0.71 -3.41 -7.18
N ARG A 196 0.63 -3.59 -5.85
CA ARG A 196 -0.64 -3.81 -5.15
C ARG A 196 -1.59 -2.63 -5.30
N PHE A 197 -1.07 -1.40 -5.24
CA PHE A 197 -1.85 -0.20 -5.53
C PHE A 197 -2.51 -0.30 -6.90
N PHE A 198 -1.75 -0.61 -7.95
CA PHE A 198 -2.32 -0.76 -9.29
C PHE A 198 -3.23 -1.99 -9.42
N GLN A 199 -2.95 -3.10 -8.74
CA GLN A 199 -3.89 -4.22 -8.69
C GLN A 199 -5.23 -3.81 -8.07
N HIS A 200 -5.24 -3.00 -7.01
CA HIS A 200 -6.48 -2.49 -6.41
C HIS A 200 -7.18 -1.44 -7.29
N LEU A 201 -6.43 -0.64 -8.05
CA LEU A 201 -7.01 0.20 -9.09
C LEU A 201 -7.67 -0.65 -10.19
N LEU A 202 -7.03 -1.74 -10.61
CA LEU A 202 -7.59 -2.66 -11.60
C LEU A 202 -8.83 -3.36 -11.05
N LEU A 203 -8.84 -3.81 -9.80
CA LEU A 203 -10.05 -4.35 -9.16
C LEU A 203 -11.21 -3.36 -9.18
N HIS A 204 -10.95 -2.07 -8.91
CA HIS A 204 -11.98 -1.02 -9.02
C HIS A 204 -12.54 -0.90 -10.45
N ILE A 205 -11.68 -0.97 -11.47
CA ILE A 205 -12.10 -0.96 -12.88
C ILE A 205 -12.95 -2.20 -13.20
N LEU A 206 -12.55 -3.39 -12.74
CA LEU A 206 -13.27 -4.65 -12.96
C LEU A 206 -14.58 -4.73 -12.17
N GLU A 207 -14.75 -3.94 -11.11
CA GLU A 207 -16.03 -3.77 -10.41
C GLU A 207 -17.00 -2.93 -11.23
N ALA A 208 -16.49 -1.91 -11.93
CA ALA A 208 -17.30 -1.06 -12.82
C ALA A 208 -17.62 -1.75 -14.16
N ASP A 209 -16.73 -2.62 -14.66
CA ASP A 209 -16.90 -3.42 -15.88
C ASP A 209 -16.73 -4.94 -15.60
N PRO A 210 -17.73 -5.60 -15.00
CA PRO A 210 -17.62 -7.00 -14.61
C PRO A 210 -17.60 -7.96 -15.81
N GLN A 211 -18.03 -7.53 -17.01
CA GLN A 211 -17.99 -8.34 -18.23
C GLN A 211 -16.69 -8.13 -19.03
N GLY A 212 -15.92 -7.09 -18.71
CA GLY A 212 -14.64 -6.77 -19.35
C GLY A 212 -14.77 -6.11 -20.71
N SER A 213 -15.98 -5.87 -21.20
CA SER A 213 -16.23 -5.45 -22.58
C SER A 213 -15.66 -4.06 -22.90
N MET A 214 -15.53 -3.19 -21.90
CA MET A 214 -15.02 -1.82 -22.05
C MET A 214 -13.49 -1.77 -22.11
N ILE A 215 -12.84 -2.76 -21.50
CA ILE A 215 -11.38 -2.90 -21.48
C ILE A 215 -10.88 -3.99 -22.44
N GLY A 216 -11.80 -4.61 -23.18
CA GLY A 216 -11.51 -5.63 -24.19
C GLY A 216 -11.23 -7.02 -23.63
N LEU A 217 -11.63 -7.33 -22.40
CA LEU A 217 -11.55 -8.68 -21.84
C LEU A 217 -12.89 -9.41 -22.01
N SER A 218 -12.83 -10.73 -22.09
CA SER A 218 -14.00 -11.59 -21.88
C SER A 218 -14.28 -11.76 -20.38
N SER A 219 -15.50 -12.17 -20.03
CA SER A 219 -15.86 -12.44 -18.62
C SER A 219 -14.93 -13.47 -17.96
N VAL A 220 -14.49 -14.49 -18.71
CA VAL A 220 -13.58 -15.52 -18.19
C VAL A 220 -12.21 -14.92 -17.88
N GLU A 221 -11.69 -14.08 -18.78
CA GLU A 221 -10.41 -13.38 -18.57
C GLU A 221 -10.51 -12.40 -17.39
N VAL A 222 -11.65 -11.72 -17.19
CA VAL A 222 -11.88 -10.87 -16.02
C VAL A 222 -11.76 -11.65 -14.71
N ASP A 223 -12.39 -12.82 -14.65
CA ASP A 223 -12.35 -13.66 -13.45
C ASP A 223 -10.92 -14.17 -13.17
N GLN A 224 -10.21 -14.63 -14.21
CA GLN A 224 -8.81 -15.04 -14.11
C GLN A 224 -7.86 -13.90 -13.72
N VAL A 225 -8.13 -12.67 -14.18
CA VAL A 225 -7.38 -11.47 -13.74
C VAL A 225 -7.59 -11.24 -12.25
N ARG A 226 -8.82 -11.34 -11.74
CA ARG A 226 -9.07 -11.27 -10.29
C ARG A 226 -8.31 -12.37 -9.57
N SER A 227 -8.38 -13.61 -10.03
CA SER A 227 -7.64 -14.74 -9.43
C SER A 227 -6.15 -14.47 -9.36
N SER A 228 -5.56 -13.91 -10.42
CA SER A 228 -4.15 -13.52 -10.45
C SER A 228 -3.78 -12.45 -9.43
N ILE A 229 -4.65 -11.45 -9.25
CA ILE A 229 -4.44 -10.41 -8.25
C ILE A 229 -4.47 -11.00 -6.84
N TYR A 230 -5.43 -11.87 -6.53
CA TYR A 230 -5.53 -12.49 -5.21
C TYR A 230 -4.40 -13.50 -4.95
N ALA A 231 -4.06 -14.33 -5.93
CA ALA A 231 -2.96 -15.29 -5.86
C ALA A 231 -1.61 -14.59 -5.63
N SER A 232 -1.41 -13.39 -6.17
CA SER A 232 -0.19 -12.59 -5.94
C SER A 232 0.02 -12.16 -4.48
N ARG A 233 -0.98 -12.33 -3.61
CA ARG A 233 -0.91 -12.00 -2.18
C ARG A 233 -0.41 -13.15 -1.34
N LEU A 234 -0.41 -14.37 -1.86
CA LEU A 234 0.07 -15.54 -1.16
C LEU A 234 1.55 -15.43 -0.83
N SER A 235 1.88 -15.88 0.37
CA SER A 235 3.23 -16.07 0.85
C SER A 235 3.71 -17.49 0.54
N TYR A 236 5.01 -17.72 0.72
CA TYR A 236 5.58 -19.06 0.57
C TYR A 236 4.95 -20.08 1.53
N ASP A 237 4.50 -19.63 2.71
CA ASP A 237 3.97 -20.52 3.74
C ASP A 237 2.53 -20.99 3.43
N ASP A 238 1.89 -20.40 2.42
CA ASP A 238 0.52 -20.70 1.99
C ASP A 238 0.47 -21.85 0.97
N ILE A 239 1.38 -22.83 1.10
CA ILE A 239 1.52 -23.97 0.15
C ILE A 239 0.21 -24.74 0.00
N LEU A 240 -0.58 -24.83 1.08
CA LEU A 240 -1.85 -25.55 1.08
C LEU A 240 -2.90 -24.86 0.20
N ASP A 241 -2.81 -23.54 0.02
CA ASP A 241 -3.75 -22.78 -0.81
C ASP A 241 -3.39 -22.89 -2.31
N MET A 242 -2.23 -23.51 -2.65
CA MET A 242 -1.77 -23.62 -4.03
C MET A 242 -2.57 -24.65 -4.84
N ASP A 243 -2.98 -25.75 -4.21
CA ASP A 243 -3.79 -26.78 -4.89
C ASP A 243 -5.18 -26.22 -5.24
N ASP A 244 -5.80 -25.49 -4.30
CA ASP A 244 -7.09 -24.82 -4.51
C ASP A 244 -7.02 -23.78 -5.65
N ILE A 245 -5.95 -23.00 -5.71
CA ILE A 245 -5.72 -22.04 -6.81
C ILE A 245 -5.60 -22.74 -8.16
N LEU A 246 -4.89 -23.86 -8.23
CA LEU A 246 -4.69 -24.60 -9.47
C LEU A 246 -6.01 -25.21 -9.95
N ASP A 247 -6.81 -25.76 -9.04
CA ASP A 247 -8.09 -26.41 -9.36
C ASP A 247 -9.21 -25.41 -9.67
N GLN A 248 -9.20 -24.26 -9.01
CA GLN A 248 -10.29 -23.26 -9.07
C GLN A 248 -9.84 -21.94 -9.68
N TRP A 249 -8.80 -21.94 -10.53
CA TRP A 249 -8.22 -20.72 -11.07
C TRP A 249 -9.24 -19.74 -11.66
N GLN A 250 -10.27 -20.25 -12.33
CA GLN A 250 -11.30 -19.40 -12.93
C GLN A 250 -12.20 -18.71 -11.88
N SER A 251 -12.52 -19.34 -10.74
CA SER A 251 -13.43 -18.76 -9.74
C SER A 251 -12.74 -18.19 -8.49
N TYR A 252 -11.49 -18.58 -8.24
CA TYR A 252 -10.72 -18.25 -7.03
C TYR A 252 -10.78 -16.77 -6.66
N GLY A 253 -10.50 -15.86 -7.60
CA GLY A 253 -10.51 -14.42 -7.34
C GLY A 253 -11.88 -13.85 -6.96
N ASN A 254 -12.96 -14.40 -7.52
CA ASN A 254 -14.32 -13.99 -7.20
C ASN A 254 -14.72 -14.43 -5.79
N GLU A 255 -14.32 -15.64 -5.40
CA GLU A 255 -14.54 -16.19 -4.07
C GLU A 255 -13.79 -15.35 -3.02
N GLU A 256 -12.49 -15.12 -3.23
CA GLU A 256 -11.66 -14.26 -2.38
C GLU A 256 -12.18 -12.82 -2.27
N GLN A 257 -12.65 -12.23 -3.38
CA GLN A 257 -13.25 -10.89 -3.36
C GLN A 257 -14.55 -10.87 -2.55
N THR A 258 -15.40 -11.88 -2.73
CA THR A 258 -16.63 -12.03 -1.97
C THR A 258 -16.34 -12.17 -0.48
N GLU A 259 -15.37 -12.99 -0.10
CA GLU A 259 -14.94 -13.11 1.29
C GLU A 259 -14.41 -11.80 1.87
N ALA A 260 -13.57 -11.09 1.11
CA ALA A 260 -13.04 -9.79 1.52
C ALA A 260 -14.16 -8.77 1.77
N ILE A 261 -15.19 -8.74 0.91
CA ILE A 261 -16.38 -7.89 1.07
C ILE A 261 -17.14 -8.28 2.33
N GLN A 262 -17.43 -9.57 2.53
CA GLN A 262 -18.14 -10.04 3.71
C GLN A 262 -17.37 -9.73 5.02
N GLN A 263 -16.05 -9.84 5.01
CA GLN A 263 -15.21 -9.46 6.14
C GLN A 263 -15.25 -7.96 6.41
N ALA A 264 -15.22 -7.14 5.35
CA ALA A 264 -15.37 -5.69 5.45
C ALA A 264 -16.74 -5.30 6.02
N GLU A 265 -17.83 -5.93 5.58
CA GLU A 265 -19.16 -5.72 6.12
C GLU A 265 -19.29 -6.14 7.59
N LYS A 266 -18.76 -7.31 7.96
CA LYS A 266 -18.75 -7.77 9.35
C LYS A 266 -17.99 -6.79 10.24
N ARG A 267 -16.87 -6.25 9.74
CA ARG A 267 -16.11 -5.19 10.41
C ARG A 267 -16.97 -3.93 10.54
N PHE A 268 -17.55 -3.47 9.44
CA PHE A 268 -18.40 -2.30 9.40
C PHE A 268 -19.53 -2.37 10.43
N LYS A 269 -20.33 -3.45 10.43
CA LYS A 269 -21.44 -3.66 11.37
C LYS A 269 -20.99 -3.60 12.83
N ARG A 270 -19.81 -4.15 13.14
CA ARG A 270 -19.21 -4.12 14.48
C ARG A 270 -18.84 -2.70 14.92
N TYR A 271 -18.35 -1.87 14.00
CA TYR A 271 -17.79 -0.54 14.32
C TYR A 271 -18.77 0.62 14.10
N GLN A 272 -19.75 0.48 13.20
CA GLN A 272 -20.77 1.48 12.89
C GLN A 272 -21.38 2.06 14.17
N ARG A 273 -21.88 1.17 15.06
CA ARG A 273 -22.57 1.57 16.30
C ARG A 273 -21.68 2.26 17.32
N ARG A 274 -20.36 2.04 17.30
CA ARG A 274 -19.44 2.51 18.34
C ARG A 274 -18.64 3.74 17.92
N PHE A 275 -18.35 3.89 16.63
CA PHE A 275 -17.38 4.88 16.15
C PHE A 275 -17.90 5.80 15.06
N PHE A 276 -19.10 5.58 14.52
CA PHE A 276 -19.63 6.40 13.44
C PHE A 276 -20.98 7.00 13.82
N THR A 277 -21.13 8.31 13.60
CA THR A 277 -22.42 9.01 13.74
C THR A 277 -23.24 8.92 12.46
N ASP A 278 -22.57 8.89 11.32
CA ASP A 278 -23.15 8.74 10.00
C ASP A 278 -22.15 8.01 9.10
N VAL A 279 -22.65 7.18 8.19
CA VAL A 279 -21.87 6.49 7.16
C VAL A 279 -22.63 6.61 5.86
N SER A 280 -21.98 7.20 4.88
CA SER A 280 -22.53 7.45 3.55
C SER A 280 -22.17 6.34 2.55
N VAL A 281 -22.47 6.62 1.28
CA VAL A 281 -22.42 5.68 0.16
C VAL A 281 -21.00 5.08 0.00
N PRO A 282 -20.89 3.76 -0.26
CA PRO A 282 -19.59 3.14 -0.54
C PRO A 282 -18.95 3.76 -1.78
N TYR A 283 -17.65 4.03 -1.70
CA TYR A 283 -16.84 4.48 -2.85
C TYR A 283 -16.30 3.29 -3.65
N SER A 284 -16.11 2.15 -2.98
CA SER A 284 -15.77 0.85 -3.59
C SER A 284 -16.02 -0.25 -2.55
N TYR A 285 -15.69 -1.50 -2.87
CA TYR A 285 -15.82 -2.64 -1.97
C TYR A 285 -15.12 -2.48 -0.60
N ALA A 286 -14.06 -1.66 -0.52
CA ALA A 286 -13.26 -1.47 0.68
C ALA A 286 -13.48 -0.13 1.37
N PHE A 287 -14.00 0.88 0.66
CA PHE A 287 -13.97 2.28 1.09
C PHE A 287 -15.36 2.87 1.31
N ASN A 288 -15.58 3.44 2.49
CA ASN A 288 -16.81 4.16 2.82
C ASN A 288 -16.48 5.51 3.42
N GLU A 289 -17.27 6.52 3.08
CA GLU A 289 -17.23 7.81 3.75
C GLU A 289 -18.09 7.76 5.03
N GLY A 290 -17.65 8.48 6.06
CA GLY A 290 -18.46 8.65 7.27
C GLY A 290 -17.91 9.69 8.22
N GLN A 291 -18.66 9.93 9.29
CA GLN A 291 -18.28 10.85 10.36
C GLN A 291 -18.01 10.07 11.65
N ARG A 292 -16.89 10.38 12.31
CA ARG A 292 -16.50 9.70 13.55
C ARG A 292 -17.22 10.24 14.78
N THR A 293 -17.74 9.36 15.62
CA THR A 293 -18.35 9.72 16.92
C THR A 293 -17.35 10.49 17.78
N GLY A 294 -17.80 11.61 18.36
CA GLY A 294 -16.96 12.48 19.19
C GLY A 294 -16.05 13.44 18.42
N ARG A 295 -15.93 13.30 17.09
CA ARG A 295 -15.22 14.25 16.21
C ARG A 295 -16.24 14.97 15.35
N ARG A 296 -17.01 15.89 15.97
CA ARG A 296 -18.01 16.69 15.26
C ARG A 296 -17.38 17.30 14.01
N ASN A 297 -18.03 17.09 12.87
CA ASN A 297 -17.67 17.65 11.58
C ASN A 297 -16.35 17.15 10.95
N ARG A 298 -15.80 15.99 11.33
CA ARG A 298 -14.75 15.33 10.52
C ARG A 298 -15.36 14.26 9.63
N LEU A 299 -15.63 14.64 8.38
CA LEU A 299 -15.88 13.71 7.29
C LEU A 299 -14.54 13.06 6.92
N GLU A 300 -14.50 11.74 6.87
CA GLU A 300 -13.32 10.96 6.52
C GLU A 300 -13.75 9.75 5.66
N VAL A 301 -12.89 9.31 4.76
CA VAL A 301 -13.02 8.02 4.07
C VAL A 301 -12.30 6.97 4.90
N TYR A 302 -12.94 5.85 5.17
CA TYR A 302 -12.41 4.73 5.92
C TYR A 302 -12.26 3.52 5.03
N ASN A 303 -11.26 2.72 5.33
CA ASN A 303 -11.09 1.41 4.76
C ASN A 303 -11.59 0.34 5.72
N LEU A 304 -12.61 -0.38 5.30
CA LEU A 304 -13.25 -1.43 6.07
C LEU A 304 -12.57 -2.79 5.88
N SER A 305 -11.81 -2.96 4.79
CA SER A 305 -11.02 -4.16 4.51
C SER A 305 -9.71 -4.22 5.30
N VAL A 306 -9.18 -3.07 5.76
CA VAL A 306 -7.90 -3.01 6.50
C VAL A 306 -8.04 -2.35 7.88
N LYS A 307 -7.35 -2.91 8.88
CA LYS A 307 -7.23 -2.33 10.22
C LYS A 307 -6.22 -1.18 10.22
N LYS A 308 -6.38 -0.21 11.12
CA LYS A 308 -5.43 0.91 11.29
C LYS A 308 -3.98 0.46 11.52
N TRP A 309 -3.81 -0.58 12.33
CA TRP A 309 -2.56 -1.31 12.56
C TRP A 309 -2.90 -2.74 12.98
N ARG A 310 -1.91 -3.66 13.06
CA ARG A 310 -2.14 -5.11 13.19
C ARG A 310 -3.08 -5.50 14.33
N TYR A 311 -2.97 -4.82 15.47
CA TYR A 311 -3.73 -5.13 16.68
C TYR A 311 -4.88 -4.15 16.93
N SER A 312 -5.04 -3.10 16.11
CA SER A 312 -6.19 -2.21 16.24
C SER A 312 -7.48 -2.96 15.96
N GLY A 313 -8.51 -2.64 16.74
CA GLY A 313 -9.88 -2.90 16.29
C GLY A 313 -10.33 -1.95 15.19
N GLN A 314 -9.75 -0.76 15.09
CA GLN A 314 -10.32 0.30 14.25
C GLN A 314 -10.02 0.08 12.75
N PRO A 315 -10.97 0.43 11.85
CA PRO A 315 -10.66 0.53 10.43
C PRO A 315 -9.63 1.64 10.19
N SER A 316 -8.83 1.50 9.14
CA SER A 316 -7.87 2.53 8.77
C SER A 316 -8.57 3.74 8.15
N SER A 317 -8.14 4.96 8.50
CA SER A 317 -8.54 6.15 7.74
C SER A 317 -7.77 6.20 6.43
N ALA A 318 -8.48 6.48 5.34
CA ALA A 318 -7.98 6.55 3.97
C ALA A 318 -7.91 7.99 3.44
N TYR A 319 -8.80 8.88 3.87
CA TYR A 319 -8.76 10.29 3.49
C TYR A 319 -9.49 11.16 4.52
N ILE A 320 -9.02 12.38 4.79
CA ILE A 320 -9.65 13.30 5.76
C ILE A 320 -9.92 14.63 5.08
N PHE A 321 -11.19 14.93 4.78
CA PHE A 321 -11.58 16.07 3.93
C PHE A 321 -11.11 17.42 4.47
N ARG A 322 -11.22 17.64 5.78
CA ARG A 322 -10.83 18.93 6.40
C ARG A 322 -9.35 19.07 6.71
N LYS A 323 -8.61 17.96 6.70
CA LYS A 323 -7.17 17.91 7.00
C LYS A 323 -6.50 16.88 6.08
N PRO A 324 -6.48 17.12 4.76
CA PRO A 324 -6.01 16.13 3.78
C PRO A 324 -4.58 15.67 4.03
N ASP A 325 -3.72 16.52 4.57
CA ASP A 325 -2.33 16.18 4.89
C ASP A 325 -2.14 15.40 6.19
N LYS A 326 -3.19 15.19 7.00
CA LYS A 326 -3.02 14.54 8.31
C LYS A 326 -2.49 13.10 8.18
N ILE A 327 -2.99 12.32 7.22
CA ILE A 327 -2.53 10.93 7.01
C ILE A 327 -1.08 10.94 6.50
N PHE A 328 -0.75 11.82 5.56
CA PHE A 328 0.60 12.03 5.06
C PHE A 328 1.56 12.36 6.22
N GLN A 329 1.25 13.38 7.02
CA GLN A 329 2.06 13.80 8.18
C GLN A 329 2.27 12.64 9.16
N SER A 330 1.21 11.91 9.51
CA SER A 330 1.31 10.75 10.40
C SER A 330 2.24 9.67 9.86
N ARG A 331 2.14 9.36 8.56
CA ARG A 331 2.99 8.36 7.90
C ARG A 331 4.45 8.79 7.81
N VAL A 332 4.71 10.09 7.56
CA VAL A 332 6.07 10.63 7.49
C VAL A 332 6.77 10.48 8.85
N VAL A 333 6.08 10.83 9.94
CA VAL A 333 6.61 10.67 11.31
C VAL A 333 6.82 9.20 11.66
N LEU A 334 5.85 8.33 11.33
CA LEU A 334 5.97 6.89 11.54
C LEU A 334 7.17 6.30 10.78
N ARG A 335 7.41 6.72 9.54
CA ARG A 335 8.57 6.28 8.75
C ARG A 335 9.88 6.80 9.36
N GLY A 336 9.91 8.07 9.77
CA GLY A 336 11.04 8.62 10.52
C GLY A 336 11.34 7.80 11.77
N LEU A 337 10.32 7.43 12.55
CA LEU A 337 10.45 6.58 13.74
C LEU A 337 10.98 5.18 13.40
N GLN A 338 10.48 4.54 12.34
CA GLN A 338 10.97 3.23 11.90
C GLN A 338 12.45 3.26 11.59
N LEU A 339 12.90 4.33 10.92
CA LEU A 339 14.29 4.53 10.57
C LEU A 339 15.11 4.86 11.84
N ALA A 340 14.61 5.74 12.70
CA ALA A 340 15.24 6.10 13.97
C ALA A 340 15.55 4.90 14.85
N LEU A 341 14.57 4.01 15.03
CA LEU A 341 14.72 2.78 15.81
C LEU A 341 15.77 1.82 15.25
N ARG A 342 16.06 1.89 13.95
CA ARG A 342 17.14 1.10 13.32
C ARG A 342 18.51 1.69 13.60
N PHE A 343 18.58 2.99 13.88
CA PHE A 343 19.80 3.72 14.23
C PHE A 343 20.15 3.64 15.71
N VAL A 344 19.17 3.45 16.59
CA VAL A 344 19.48 3.37 18.01
C VAL A 344 20.25 2.07 18.27
N SER A 345 21.56 2.22 18.48
CA SER A 345 22.42 1.16 19.02
C SER A 345 22.10 1.00 20.49
N ILE A 346 20.88 0.55 20.81
CA ILE A 346 20.46 0.40 22.21
C ILE A 346 21.22 -0.78 22.78
N PRO A 347 21.92 -0.60 23.92
CA PRO A 347 22.44 -1.74 24.67
C PRO A 347 21.30 -2.73 24.91
N ILE A 348 21.51 -3.97 24.45
CA ILE A 348 20.57 -5.11 24.56
C ILE A 348 19.97 -5.29 25.97
N PRO A 349 20.61 -4.88 27.09
CA PRO A 349 19.99 -4.99 28.41
C PRO A 349 18.77 -4.07 28.65
N LEU A 350 18.71 -2.89 28.04
CA LEU A 350 17.68 -1.87 28.36
C LEU A 350 16.41 -2.00 27.51
N VAL A 351 16.52 -2.56 26.31
CA VAL A 351 15.40 -2.74 25.38
C VAL A 351 15.43 -4.19 24.93
N GLY A 352 14.79 -5.06 25.71
CA GLY A 352 14.81 -6.50 25.48
C GLY A 352 14.31 -6.88 24.07
N SER A 353 14.59 -8.13 23.66
CA SER A 353 14.16 -8.68 22.36
C SER A 353 12.64 -8.60 22.11
N ARG A 354 11.83 -8.34 23.14
CA ARG A 354 10.39 -8.11 23.06
C ARG A 354 10.06 -6.74 22.47
N VAL A 355 10.69 -5.66 22.95
CA VAL A 355 10.42 -4.29 22.49
C VAL A 355 10.83 -4.15 21.03
N ARG A 356 12.02 -4.64 20.63
CA ARG A 356 12.43 -4.65 19.21
C ARG A 356 11.43 -5.39 18.32
N ARG A 357 10.89 -6.53 18.77
CA ARG A 357 9.85 -7.29 18.05
C ARG A 357 8.51 -6.56 18.02
N PHE A 358 8.13 -5.89 19.11
CA PHE A 358 6.93 -5.06 19.16
C PHE A 358 7.04 -3.93 18.17
N PHE A 359 8.11 -3.14 18.21
CA PHE A 359 8.33 -2.01 17.30
C PHE A 359 8.37 -2.44 15.83
N ASP A 360 9.10 -3.51 15.54
CA ASP A 360 9.20 -4.05 14.18
C ASP A 360 7.86 -4.55 13.65
N LYS A 361 6.94 -5.02 14.51
CA LYS A 361 5.62 -5.49 14.08
C LYS A 361 4.57 -4.38 14.11
N THR A 362 4.55 -3.58 15.17
CA THR A 362 3.55 -2.55 15.45
C THR A 362 3.75 -1.35 14.56
N ILE A 363 4.90 -0.66 14.62
CA ILE A 363 5.13 0.57 13.84
C ILE A 363 5.11 0.29 12.35
N ARG A 364 5.65 -0.86 11.90
CA ARG A 364 5.57 -1.26 10.50
C ARG A 364 4.15 -1.57 10.04
N SER A 365 3.25 -1.99 10.93
CA SER A 365 1.88 -2.33 10.55
C SER A 365 0.96 -1.13 10.38
N PHE A 366 1.32 0.05 10.92
CA PHE A 366 0.50 1.25 10.73
C PHE A 366 0.40 1.60 9.25
N TYR A 367 -0.82 1.69 8.75
CA TYR A 367 -1.15 1.99 7.35
C TYR A 367 -0.53 1.06 6.29
N ALA A 368 0.15 -0.04 6.65
CA ALA A 368 0.82 -0.90 5.68
C ALA A 368 -0.17 -1.46 4.64
N GLY A 369 -1.22 -2.14 5.09
CA GLY A 369 -2.26 -2.64 4.18
C GLY A 369 -3.08 -1.51 3.55
N GLN A 370 -3.23 -0.36 4.23
CA GLN A 370 -3.94 0.79 3.69
C GLN A 370 -3.25 1.35 2.43
N ARG A 371 -1.92 1.43 2.44
CA ARG A 371 -1.14 1.90 1.28
C ARG A 371 -1.33 1.02 0.04
N GLU A 372 -1.54 -0.28 0.25
CA GLU A 372 -1.70 -1.24 -0.83
C GLU A 372 -3.08 -1.11 -1.49
N VAL A 373 -4.13 -0.92 -0.70
CA VAL A 373 -5.50 -0.85 -1.23
C VAL A 373 -5.91 0.53 -1.77
N GLU A 374 -5.09 1.57 -1.52
CA GLU A 374 -5.40 2.96 -1.88
C GLU A 374 -5.60 3.20 -3.37
N GLY A 375 -5.16 2.27 -4.24
CA GLY A 375 -5.41 2.34 -5.67
C GLY A 375 -6.88 2.30 -6.05
N GLY A 376 -7.72 1.58 -5.29
CA GLY A 376 -9.18 1.59 -5.53
C GLY A 376 -9.79 2.96 -5.22
N LEU A 377 -9.36 3.60 -4.13
CA LEU A 377 -9.81 4.96 -3.78
C LEU A 377 -9.29 6.00 -4.78
N PHE A 378 -8.05 5.84 -5.24
CA PHE A 378 -7.50 6.66 -6.31
C PHE A 378 -8.34 6.55 -7.58
N GLY A 379 -8.68 5.33 -8.01
CA GLY A 379 -9.53 5.07 -9.17
C GLY A 379 -10.88 5.77 -9.06
N TYR A 380 -11.53 5.65 -7.89
CA TYR A 380 -12.79 6.34 -7.62
C TYR A 380 -12.66 7.86 -7.80
N PHE A 381 -11.64 8.49 -7.20
CA PHE A 381 -11.47 9.94 -7.32
C PHE A 381 -11.15 10.39 -8.75
N VAL A 382 -10.38 9.62 -9.52
CA VAL A 382 -10.12 9.95 -10.93
C VAL A 382 -11.40 9.85 -11.75
N ALA A 383 -12.17 8.76 -11.60
CA ALA A 383 -13.44 8.55 -12.30
C ALA A 383 -14.50 9.63 -11.98
N HIS A 384 -14.41 10.28 -10.82
CA HIS A 384 -15.31 11.36 -10.41
C HIS A 384 -14.72 12.76 -10.61
N CYS A 385 -13.64 12.88 -11.40
CA CYS A 385 -12.98 14.15 -11.69
C CYS A 385 -12.44 14.91 -10.47
N GLN A 386 -12.08 14.18 -9.40
CA GLN A 386 -11.54 14.73 -8.15
C GLN A 386 -10.01 14.56 -8.08
N LEU A 387 -9.31 15.06 -9.11
CA LEU A 387 -7.86 14.85 -9.27
C LEU A 387 -7.04 15.31 -8.07
N ASP A 388 -7.39 16.42 -7.41
CA ASP A 388 -6.69 16.89 -6.21
C ASP A 388 -6.72 15.85 -5.08
N LYS A 389 -7.87 15.19 -4.88
CA LYS A 389 -8.02 14.13 -3.87
C LYS A 389 -7.25 12.88 -4.29
N ALA A 390 -7.30 12.52 -5.57
CA ALA A 390 -6.54 11.39 -6.12
C ALA A 390 -5.03 11.59 -5.90
N MET A 391 -4.50 12.78 -6.23
CA MET A 391 -3.10 13.11 -6.02
C MET A 391 -2.73 13.17 -4.55
N GLN A 392 -3.65 13.59 -3.67
CA GLN A 392 -3.43 13.52 -2.22
C GLN A 392 -3.31 12.08 -1.72
N VAL A 393 -4.12 11.14 -2.23
CA VAL A 393 -4.02 9.70 -1.92
C VAL A 393 -2.65 9.13 -2.34
N VAL A 394 -2.16 9.54 -3.50
CA VAL A 394 -0.83 9.14 -4.00
C VAL A 394 0.30 9.75 -3.17
N LYS A 395 0.19 11.03 -2.81
CA LYS A 395 1.15 11.73 -1.95
C LYS A 395 1.25 11.05 -0.57
N GLN A 396 0.12 10.81 0.10
CA GLN A 396 0.13 10.16 1.41
C GLN A 396 0.62 8.71 1.38
N ASN A 397 0.70 8.06 0.22
CA ASN A 397 1.26 6.72 0.11
C ASN A 397 2.76 6.66 0.47
N LEU A 398 3.48 7.80 0.45
CA LEU A 398 4.93 7.86 0.68
C LEU A 398 5.67 6.79 -0.14
N ASN A 399 5.38 6.74 -1.43
CA ASN A 399 6.03 5.79 -2.33
C ASN A 399 6.52 6.57 -3.53
N PRO A 400 7.79 6.99 -3.56
CA PRO A 400 8.33 7.78 -4.65
C PRO A 400 8.17 7.09 -6.01
N VAL A 401 8.32 5.75 -6.06
CA VAL A 401 8.12 4.96 -7.28
C VAL A 401 6.70 5.10 -7.82
N LEU A 402 5.71 5.04 -6.92
CA LEU A 402 4.30 5.25 -7.27
C LEU A 402 4.02 6.71 -7.67
N GLN A 403 4.51 7.67 -6.87
CA GLN A 403 4.25 9.09 -7.08
C GLN A 403 4.79 9.58 -8.42
N ARG A 404 6.00 9.15 -8.77
CA ARG A 404 6.61 9.43 -10.07
C ARG A 404 5.77 8.86 -11.20
N TYR A 405 5.50 7.56 -11.16
CA TYR A 405 4.74 6.88 -12.20
C TYR A 405 3.36 7.51 -12.41
N VAL A 406 2.61 7.79 -11.33
CA VAL A 406 1.29 8.44 -11.46
C VAL A 406 1.43 9.83 -12.07
N ARG A 407 2.41 10.64 -11.64
CA ARG A 407 2.62 11.98 -12.20
C ARG A 407 2.91 11.95 -13.70
N GLU A 408 3.63 10.94 -14.19
CA GLU A 408 3.99 10.80 -15.60
C GLU A 408 2.81 10.31 -16.47
N GLN A 409 1.93 9.49 -15.90
CA GLN A 409 0.80 8.90 -16.63
C GLN A 409 -0.50 9.72 -16.49
N ILE A 410 -0.66 10.49 -15.41
CA ILE A 410 -1.90 11.22 -15.17
C ILE A 410 -2.06 12.37 -16.18
N GLN A 411 -3.16 12.33 -16.93
CA GLN A 411 -3.53 13.33 -17.93
C GLN A 411 -4.77 14.08 -17.44
N PRO A 412 -4.72 15.41 -17.27
CA PRO A 412 -5.89 16.19 -16.84
C PRO A 412 -7.10 16.10 -17.77
N SER A 413 -6.89 15.73 -19.03
CA SER A 413 -7.92 15.62 -20.07
C SER A 413 -9.02 14.59 -19.78
N LEU A 414 -8.81 13.67 -18.83
CA LEU A 414 -9.84 12.72 -18.38
C LEU A 414 -11.05 13.40 -17.74
N CYS A 415 -10.90 14.64 -17.26
CA CYS A 415 -11.94 15.32 -16.50
C CYS A 415 -12.68 16.42 -17.28
N VAL A 416 -12.43 16.53 -18.59
CA VAL A 416 -12.91 17.67 -19.41
C VAL A 416 -14.26 17.37 -20.08
N ALA A 417 -14.81 16.16 -19.95
CA ALA A 417 -15.93 15.71 -20.77
C ALA A 417 -17.35 15.87 -20.15
N THR A 418 -17.49 16.51 -18.98
CA THR A 418 -18.79 16.54 -18.26
C THR A 418 -19.24 17.93 -17.79
N GLU A 419 -18.98 18.99 -18.55
CA GLU A 419 -19.68 20.27 -18.39
C GLU A 419 -20.77 20.47 -19.44
#